data_AF-A0A7L7Z3V8-F1
#
_entry.id   AF-A0A7L7Z3V8-F1
#
_cell.length_a   1.000
_cell.length_b   1.000
_cell.length_c   1.000
_cell.angle_alpha   90.00
_cell.angle_beta   90.00
_cell.angle_gamma   90.00
#
_symmetry.space_group_name_H-M   'P 1'
#
loop_
_entity.id
_entity.type
_entity.pdbx_description
1 polymer ?
#
loop_
_entity_poly.entity_id
_entity_poly.type
_entity_poly.pdbx_seq_one_letter_code
_entity_poly.pdbx_strand_id
1 'polypeptide(L)'
;MPAWAMRIADFPVPDTVAARGALDLAASYQSAAITAHGIRSWLWAEAFAVVEGLAGVDHEILYVAAVLHDIGTVTEFDNHTVSYEHAGGHVGVALTAGAGWPAARRQRVLDVIVRHNWPAVDPALDVEGHLLEVATGLDISGARPDALPEEYLREVLRAHPRGALAAEFGACVRDQAERKPDTAARRLVDGGLVGKLAANPLELLA
;
A
#
# COMPACT_ATOMS: atom_id res chain seq x y z
N MET A 1 2.47 18.88 -14.06
CA MET A 1 3.09 19.63 -12.94
C MET A 1 4.58 19.37 -12.97
N PRO A 2 5.45 20.38 -12.80
CA PRO A 2 6.88 20.10 -12.70
C PRO A 2 7.15 19.30 -11.41
N ALA A 3 7.89 18.20 -11.51
CA ALA A 3 8.14 17.28 -10.40
C ALA A 3 8.74 17.96 -9.16
N TRP A 4 9.47 19.07 -9.31
CA TRP A 4 10.11 19.78 -8.20
C TRP A 4 9.17 20.59 -7.29
N ALA A 5 7.89 20.73 -7.63
CA ALA A 5 6.91 21.51 -6.84
C ALA A 5 5.77 20.66 -6.26
N MET A 6 5.92 19.33 -6.24
CA MET A 6 4.88 18.39 -5.82
C MET A 6 4.49 18.55 -4.34
N ARG A 7 3.19 18.57 -4.05
CA ARG A 7 2.61 18.68 -2.70
C ARG A 7 1.51 17.66 -2.48
N ILE A 8 1.24 17.31 -1.22
CA ILE A 8 0.09 16.45 -0.86
C ILE A 8 -1.22 17.00 -1.44
N ALA A 9 -1.39 18.33 -1.44
CA ALA A 9 -2.60 18.98 -1.94
C ALA A 9 -2.85 18.78 -3.45
N ASP A 10 -1.83 18.35 -4.21
CA ASP A 10 -1.99 18.01 -5.63
C ASP A 10 -2.76 16.69 -5.84
N PHE A 11 -2.87 15.87 -4.77
CA PHE A 11 -3.52 14.56 -4.78
C PHE A 11 -4.71 14.58 -3.81
N PRO A 12 -5.89 15.08 -4.24
CA PRO A 12 -7.07 15.06 -3.39
C PRO A 12 -7.54 13.62 -3.15
N VAL A 13 -7.78 13.28 -1.88
CA VAL A 13 -8.37 11.98 -1.50
C VAL A 13 -9.70 11.79 -2.24
N PRO A 14 -9.95 10.63 -2.88
CA PRO A 14 -11.25 10.36 -3.50
C PRO A 14 -12.38 10.45 -2.46
N ASP A 15 -13.37 11.33 -2.71
CA ASP A 15 -14.49 11.55 -1.79
C ASP A 15 -15.70 10.65 -2.12
N THR A 16 -15.48 9.34 -2.09
CA THR A 16 -16.51 8.33 -2.41
C THR A 16 -16.87 7.47 -1.21
N VAL A 17 -18.00 6.74 -1.31
CA VAL A 17 -18.42 5.79 -0.27
C VAL A 17 -17.36 4.70 -0.04
N ALA A 18 -16.75 4.21 -1.12
CA ALA A 18 -15.70 3.19 -1.03
C ALA A 18 -14.44 3.73 -0.36
N ALA A 19 -13.97 4.93 -0.75
CA ALA A 19 -12.77 5.53 -0.19
C ALA A 19 -12.93 5.86 1.31
N ARG A 20 -14.04 6.48 1.70
CA ARG A 20 -14.34 6.76 3.12
C ARG A 20 -14.45 5.45 3.92
N GLY A 21 -15.21 4.48 3.40
CA GLY A 21 -15.36 3.18 4.05
C GLY A 21 -14.04 2.43 4.20
N ALA A 22 -13.14 2.51 3.22
CA ALA A 22 -11.81 1.88 3.28
C ALA A 22 -10.97 2.48 4.41
N LEU A 23 -10.95 3.81 4.53
CA LEU A 23 -10.23 4.51 5.59
C LEU A 23 -10.83 4.22 6.97
N ASP A 24 -12.16 4.26 7.09
CA ASP A 24 -12.86 3.94 8.34
C ASP A 24 -12.58 2.51 8.79
N LEU A 25 -12.58 1.55 7.86
CA LEU A 25 -12.27 0.15 8.15
C LEU A 25 -10.80 -0.02 8.57
N ALA A 26 -9.87 0.57 7.83
CA ALA A 26 -8.45 0.57 8.16
C ALA A 26 -8.22 1.13 9.57
N ALA A 27 -8.75 2.32 9.88
CA ALA A 27 -8.60 2.96 11.18
C ALA A 27 -9.26 2.19 12.34
N SER A 28 -10.25 1.34 12.04
CA SER A 28 -10.94 0.53 13.06
C SER A 28 -10.15 -0.72 13.47
N TYR A 29 -9.39 -1.31 12.55
CA TYR A 29 -8.78 -2.63 12.76
C TYR A 29 -7.25 -2.64 12.69
N GLN A 30 -6.66 -1.74 11.90
CA GLN A 30 -5.20 -1.61 11.81
C GLN A 30 -4.67 -0.69 12.91
N SER A 31 -3.39 -0.81 13.22
CA SER A 31 -2.70 0.18 14.05
C SER A 31 -2.57 1.51 13.30
N ALA A 32 -2.35 2.59 14.05
CA ALA A 32 -2.09 3.90 13.45
C ALA A 32 -0.87 3.89 12.50
N ALA A 33 0.16 3.07 12.79
CA ALA A 33 1.35 2.96 11.93
C ALA A 33 1.05 2.24 10.61
N ILE A 34 0.26 1.17 10.62
CA ILE A 34 -0.17 0.45 9.41
C ILE A 34 -1.17 1.29 8.59
N THR A 35 -2.14 1.96 9.22
CA THR A 35 -3.04 2.88 8.50
C THR A 35 -2.26 4.03 7.85
N ALA A 36 -1.29 4.62 8.58
CA ALA A 36 -0.42 5.66 8.01
C ALA A 36 0.42 5.12 6.85
N HIS A 37 0.89 3.87 6.91
CA HIS A 37 1.56 3.20 5.78
C HIS A 37 0.66 3.08 4.56
N GLY A 38 -0.60 2.64 4.71
CA GLY A 38 -1.54 2.57 3.58
C GLY A 38 -1.77 3.93 2.92
N ILE A 39 -1.90 5.00 3.70
CA ILE A 39 -2.04 6.37 3.18
C ILE A 39 -0.75 6.86 2.50
N ARG A 40 0.41 6.62 3.11
CA ARG A 40 1.72 6.94 2.48
C ARG A 40 1.89 6.20 1.16
N SER A 41 1.58 4.91 1.11
CA SER A 41 1.65 4.11 -0.12
C SER A 41 0.77 4.69 -1.23
N TRP A 42 -0.43 5.18 -0.93
CA TRP A 42 -1.22 5.91 -1.93
C TRP A 42 -0.54 7.21 -2.38
N LEU A 43 -0.06 8.05 -1.46
CA LEU A 43 0.61 9.31 -1.79
C LEU A 43 1.90 9.10 -2.60
N TRP A 44 2.65 8.04 -2.32
CA TRP A 44 3.81 7.63 -3.10
C TRP A 44 3.39 7.16 -4.49
N ALA A 45 2.32 6.36 -4.59
CA ALA A 45 1.81 5.86 -5.86
C ALA A 45 1.34 6.99 -6.78
N GLU A 46 0.60 7.98 -6.26
CA GLU A 46 0.21 9.18 -7.02
C GLU A 46 1.43 9.97 -7.52
N ALA A 47 2.44 10.12 -6.66
CA ALA A 47 3.68 10.79 -7.01
C ALA A 47 4.47 10.03 -8.09
N PHE A 48 4.54 8.69 -8.00
CA PHE A 48 5.15 7.83 -9.00
C PHE A 48 4.43 7.95 -10.35
N ALA A 49 3.10 8.00 -10.36
CA ALA A 49 2.34 8.20 -11.60
C ALA A 49 2.74 9.51 -12.31
N VAL A 50 2.94 10.59 -11.54
CA VAL A 50 3.37 11.89 -12.09
C VAL A 50 4.80 11.85 -12.62
N VAL A 51 5.78 11.34 -11.85
CA VAL A 51 7.19 11.37 -12.28
C VAL A 51 7.50 10.39 -13.41
N GLU A 52 6.72 9.33 -13.54
CA GLU A 52 6.85 8.34 -14.62
C GLU A 52 5.97 8.64 -15.83
N GLY A 53 5.09 9.65 -15.74
CA GLY A 53 4.18 10.02 -16.82
C GLY A 53 3.14 8.94 -17.13
N LEU A 54 2.76 8.15 -16.12
CA LEU A 54 1.75 7.10 -16.25
C LEU A 54 0.35 7.73 -16.23
N ALA A 55 -0.45 7.39 -17.24
CA ALA A 55 -1.81 7.87 -17.41
C ALA A 55 -2.82 6.72 -17.34
N GLY A 56 -4.11 7.05 -17.22
CA GLY A 56 -5.18 6.05 -17.20
C GLY A 56 -5.38 5.34 -15.86
N VAL A 57 -4.82 5.88 -14.78
CA VAL A 57 -4.96 5.37 -13.40
C VAL A 57 -6.39 5.60 -12.90
N ASP A 58 -7.07 4.57 -12.42
CA ASP A 58 -8.25 4.71 -11.58
C ASP A 58 -7.82 5.03 -10.14
N HIS A 59 -7.76 6.33 -9.83
CA HIS A 59 -7.32 6.86 -8.54
C HIS A 59 -8.17 6.39 -7.35
N GLU A 60 -9.44 6.02 -7.56
CA GLU A 60 -10.30 5.49 -6.49
C GLU A 60 -9.96 4.02 -6.19
N ILE A 61 -9.69 3.20 -7.23
CA ILE A 61 -9.15 1.84 -7.04
C ILE A 61 -7.81 1.90 -6.34
N LEU A 62 -6.91 2.77 -6.80
CA LEU A 62 -5.57 2.92 -6.23
C LEU A 62 -5.64 3.29 -4.74
N TYR A 63 -6.47 4.28 -4.37
CA TYR A 63 -6.68 4.67 -2.99
C TYR A 63 -7.24 3.53 -2.13
N VAL A 64 -8.34 2.90 -2.56
CA VAL A 64 -8.98 1.82 -1.80
C VAL A 64 -8.04 0.63 -1.63
N ALA A 65 -7.31 0.26 -2.68
CA ALA A 65 -6.34 -0.82 -2.63
C ALA A 65 -5.18 -0.48 -1.69
N ALA A 66 -4.60 0.71 -1.80
CA ALA A 66 -3.50 1.16 -0.97
C ALA A 66 -3.87 1.21 0.52
N VAL A 67 -5.05 1.72 0.87
CA VAL A 67 -5.49 1.78 2.28
C VAL A 67 -5.75 0.40 2.87
N LEU A 68 -6.18 -0.57 2.05
CA LEU A 68 -6.58 -1.90 2.53
C LEU A 68 -5.55 -3.01 2.26
N HIS A 69 -4.43 -2.76 1.59
CA HIS A 69 -3.57 -3.84 1.10
C HIS A 69 -3.02 -4.75 2.22
N ASP A 70 -2.81 -4.20 3.41
CA ASP A 70 -2.34 -4.91 4.60
C ASP A 70 -3.45 -5.33 5.58
N ILE A 71 -4.73 -5.07 5.27
CA ILE A 71 -5.84 -5.37 6.19
C ILE A 71 -5.91 -6.86 6.52
N GLY A 72 -5.44 -7.75 5.64
CA GLY A 72 -5.38 -9.19 5.88
C GLY A 72 -4.33 -9.62 6.91
N THR A 73 -3.55 -8.69 7.47
CA THR A 73 -2.59 -8.96 8.55
C THR A 73 -3.22 -8.86 9.94
N VAL A 74 -4.39 -8.23 10.08
CA VAL A 74 -5.07 -8.08 11.36
C VAL A 74 -5.85 -9.34 11.71
N THR A 75 -6.00 -9.62 13.00
CA THR A 75 -6.55 -10.90 13.50
C THR A 75 -7.94 -11.23 12.93
N GLU A 76 -8.79 -10.23 12.77
CA GLU A 76 -10.17 -10.38 12.30
C GLU A 76 -10.27 -10.78 10.83
N PHE A 77 -9.25 -10.46 10.03
CA PHE A 77 -9.22 -10.73 8.59
C PHE A 77 -8.08 -11.65 8.16
N ASP A 78 -7.23 -12.10 9.08
CA ASP A 78 -6.17 -13.05 8.77
C ASP A 78 -6.72 -14.43 8.46
N ASN A 79 -6.69 -14.76 7.18
CA ASN A 79 -7.11 -16.07 6.73
C ASN A 79 -6.06 -17.13 7.08
N HIS A 80 -6.51 -18.29 7.57
CA HIS A 80 -5.63 -19.38 7.95
C HIS A 80 -4.87 -20.01 6.78
N THR A 81 -5.44 -20.03 5.57
CA THR A 81 -4.93 -20.80 4.44
C THR A 81 -4.43 -19.94 3.28
N VAL A 82 -5.02 -18.77 3.05
CA VAL A 82 -4.59 -17.86 1.98
C VAL A 82 -3.69 -16.76 2.50
N SER A 83 -2.89 -16.18 1.60
CA SER A 83 -1.99 -15.09 1.91
C SER A 83 -2.74 -13.84 2.41
N TYR A 84 -2.07 -12.97 3.18
CA TYR A 84 -2.72 -11.76 3.72
C TYR A 84 -3.19 -10.81 2.61
N GLU A 85 -2.50 -10.80 1.47
CA GLU A 85 -2.87 -10.02 0.29
C GLU A 85 -4.18 -10.53 -0.32
N HIS A 86 -4.35 -11.85 -0.45
CA HIS A 86 -5.62 -12.41 -0.94
C HIS A 86 -6.75 -12.19 0.07
N ALA A 87 -6.48 -12.38 1.35
CA ALA A 87 -7.46 -12.13 2.41
C ALA A 87 -7.92 -10.66 2.42
N GLY A 88 -6.96 -9.72 2.37
CA GLY A 88 -7.23 -8.29 2.27
C GLY A 88 -7.93 -7.90 0.97
N GLY A 89 -7.56 -8.53 -0.15
CA GLY A 89 -8.23 -8.39 -1.43
C GLY A 89 -9.71 -8.78 -1.37
N HIS A 90 -10.05 -9.86 -0.67
CA HIS A 90 -11.44 -10.26 -0.44
C HIS A 90 -12.20 -9.28 0.46
N VAL A 91 -11.54 -8.69 1.47
CA VAL A 91 -12.12 -7.59 2.26
C VAL A 91 -12.42 -6.38 1.36
N GLY A 92 -11.50 -6.00 0.48
CA GLY A 92 -11.71 -4.94 -0.52
C GLY A 92 -12.89 -5.22 -1.45
N VAL A 93 -13.05 -6.47 -1.91
CA VAL A 93 -14.22 -6.89 -2.72
C VAL A 93 -15.52 -6.72 -1.96
N ALA A 94 -15.58 -7.14 -0.69
CA ALA A 94 -16.79 -7.02 0.13
C ALA A 94 -17.14 -5.55 0.40
N LEU A 95 -16.15 -4.74 0.77
CA LEU A 95 -16.32 -3.32 1.02
C LEU A 95 -16.83 -2.57 -0.21
N THR A 96 -16.21 -2.81 -1.38
CA THR A 96 -16.60 -2.16 -2.63
C THR A 96 -17.92 -2.69 -3.18
N ALA A 97 -18.31 -3.94 -2.87
CA ALA A 97 -19.67 -4.42 -3.12
C ALA A 97 -20.69 -3.63 -2.30
N GLY A 98 -20.42 -3.38 -1.01
CA GLY A 98 -21.26 -2.54 -0.15
C GLY A 98 -21.35 -1.10 -0.65
N ALA A 99 -20.29 -0.58 -1.27
CA ALA A 99 -20.26 0.73 -1.91
C ALA A 99 -20.92 0.78 -3.31
N GLY A 100 -21.48 -0.35 -3.79
CA GLY A 100 -22.23 -0.40 -5.05
C GLY A 100 -21.37 -0.56 -6.31
N TRP A 101 -20.10 -0.93 -6.20
CA TRP A 101 -19.24 -1.12 -7.37
C TRP A 101 -19.64 -2.34 -8.21
N PRO A 102 -19.52 -2.26 -9.55
CA PRO A 102 -19.78 -3.41 -10.43
C PRO A 102 -18.71 -4.50 -10.22
N ALA A 103 -19.09 -5.75 -10.47
CA ALA A 103 -18.26 -6.93 -10.21
C ALA A 103 -16.83 -6.83 -10.74
N ALA A 104 -16.66 -6.38 -11.98
CA ALA A 104 -15.34 -6.24 -12.60
C ALA A 104 -14.43 -5.24 -11.85
N ARG A 105 -15.00 -4.13 -11.35
CA ARG A 105 -14.23 -3.12 -10.60
C ARG A 105 -13.83 -3.61 -9.21
N ARG A 106 -14.68 -4.42 -8.58
CA ARG A 106 -14.35 -5.08 -7.30
C ARG A 106 -13.20 -6.06 -7.47
N GLN A 107 -13.22 -6.83 -8.55
CA GLN A 107 -12.13 -7.74 -8.88
C GLN A 107 -10.80 -6.98 -9.09
N ARG A 108 -10.84 -5.80 -9.71
CA ARG A 108 -9.65 -4.96 -9.86
C ARG A 108 -9.01 -4.58 -8.53
N VAL A 109 -9.79 -4.28 -7.48
CA VAL A 109 -9.22 -3.98 -6.14
C VAL A 109 -8.49 -5.19 -5.58
N LEU A 110 -9.07 -6.39 -5.68
CA LEU A 110 -8.40 -7.62 -5.28
C LEU A 110 -7.11 -7.81 -6.07
N ASP A 111 -7.15 -7.65 -7.39
CA ASP A 111 -5.98 -7.82 -8.24
C ASP A 111 -4.85 -6.85 -7.86
N VAL A 112 -5.16 -5.57 -7.66
CA VAL A 112 -4.18 -4.55 -7.26
C VAL A 112 -3.59 -4.85 -5.88
N ILE A 113 -4.43 -5.24 -4.92
CA ILE A 113 -3.97 -5.67 -3.59
C ILE A 113 -3.11 -6.94 -3.70
N VAL A 114 -3.45 -7.94 -4.49
CA VAL A 114 -2.61 -9.14 -4.60
C VAL A 114 -1.28 -8.82 -5.29
N ARG A 115 -1.29 -7.92 -6.27
CA ARG A 115 -0.13 -7.57 -7.09
C ARG A 115 0.87 -6.63 -6.40
N HIS A 116 0.47 -5.87 -5.37
CA HIS A 116 1.42 -4.99 -4.65
C HIS A 116 2.63 -5.76 -4.12
N ASN A 117 2.41 -7.04 -3.78
CA ASN A 117 3.44 -7.89 -3.20
C ASN A 117 4.04 -8.87 -4.21
N TRP A 118 3.93 -8.59 -5.51
CA TRP A 118 4.67 -9.31 -6.55
C TRP A 118 6.14 -8.83 -6.59
N PRO A 119 7.05 -9.56 -7.27
CA PRO A 119 8.42 -9.08 -7.47
C PRO A 119 8.51 -7.83 -8.36
N ALA A 120 7.57 -7.70 -9.30
CA ALA A 120 7.38 -6.56 -10.17
C ALA A 120 6.02 -6.68 -10.85
N VAL A 121 5.40 -5.56 -11.21
CA VAL A 121 4.18 -5.51 -12.02
C VAL A 121 4.46 -4.69 -13.27
N ASP A 122 4.11 -5.23 -14.43
CA ASP A 122 4.20 -4.51 -15.70
C ASP A 122 3.08 -3.44 -15.75
N PRO A 123 3.40 -2.14 -15.88
CA PRO A 123 2.39 -1.09 -15.96
C PRO A 123 1.46 -1.22 -17.19
N ALA A 124 1.86 -1.92 -18.25
CA ALA A 124 0.98 -2.23 -19.38
C ALA A 124 -0.06 -3.32 -19.05
N LEU A 125 0.21 -4.18 -18.07
CA LEU A 125 -0.73 -5.17 -17.55
C LEU A 125 -1.68 -4.56 -16.52
N ASP A 126 -1.12 -3.79 -15.58
CA ASP A 126 -1.85 -3.23 -14.45
C ASP A 126 -1.12 -1.99 -13.90
N VAL A 127 -1.59 -0.80 -14.30
CA VAL A 127 -0.98 0.45 -13.87
C VAL A 127 -1.17 0.70 -12.37
N GLU A 128 -2.34 0.42 -11.80
CA GLU A 128 -2.58 0.60 -10.36
C GLU A 128 -1.74 -0.39 -9.52
N GLY A 129 -1.63 -1.63 -9.97
CA GLY A 129 -0.81 -2.67 -9.35
C GLY A 129 0.68 -2.33 -9.39
N HIS A 130 1.16 -1.79 -10.51
CA HIS A 130 2.52 -1.26 -10.64
C HIS A 130 2.80 -0.13 -9.66
N LEU A 131 1.91 0.87 -9.64
CA LEU A 131 2.07 2.03 -8.76
C LEU A 131 2.07 1.63 -7.28
N LEU A 132 1.21 0.71 -6.86
CA LEU A 132 1.17 0.26 -5.48
C LEU A 132 2.39 -0.62 -5.12
N GLU A 133 2.89 -1.44 -6.03
CA GLU A 133 4.11 -2.22 -5.85
C GLU A 133 5.34 -1.31 -5.64
N VAL A 134 5.58 -0.33 -6.53
CA VAL A 134 6.74 0.57 -6.36
C VAL A 134 6.61 1.47 -5.12
N ALA A 135 5.39 1.89 -4.79
CA ALA A 135 5.10 2.72 -3.62
C ALA A 135 5.37 1.98 -2.30
N THR A 136 4.87 0.75 -2.17
CA THR A 136 5.15 -0.10 -0.99
C THR A 136 6.62 -0.49 -0.94
N GLY A 137 7.26 -0.72 -2.09
CA GLY A 137 8.71 -0.91 -2.21
C GLY A 137 9.52 0.23 -1.58
N LEU A 138 9.15 1.49 -1.81
CA LEU A 138 9.75 2.65 -1.17
C LEU A 138 9.52 2.64 0.36
N ASP A 139 8.27 2.54 0.80
CA ASP A 139 7.93 2.72 2.22
C ASP A 139 8.38 1.55 3.11
N ILE A 140 8.49 0.34 2.55
CA ILE A 140 8.90 -0.86 3.29
C ILE A 140 10.39 -1.15 3.13
N SER A 141 10.89 -1.16 1.89
CA SER A 141 12.25 -1.63 1.60
C SER A 141 13.27 -0.53 1.33
N GLY A 142 12.83 0.72 1.26
CA GLY A 142 13.68 1.86 0.89
C GLY A 142 14.08 1.85 -0.58
N ALA A 143 13.31 1.16 -1.43
CA ALA A 143 13.60 1.10 -2.86
C ALA A 143 13.40 2.47 -3.50
N ARG A 144 14.30 2.84 -4.43
CA ARG A 144 14.25 4.09 -5.19
C ARG A 144 14.09 5.35 -4.29
N PRO A 145 14.94 5.53 -3.26
CA PRO A 145 14.76 6.60 -2.27
C PRO A 145 14.86 8.00 -2.89
N ASP A 146 15.56 8.14 -4.01
CA ASP A 146 15.78 9.41 -4.72
C ASP A 146 14.79 9.64 -5.87
N ALA A 147 13.78 8.76 -6.06
CA ALA A 147 12.86 8.86 -7.19
C ALA A 147 11.76 9.90 -7.02
N LEU A 148 11.51 10.35 -5.79
CA LEU A 148 10.54 11.40 -5.47
C LEU A 148 11.24 12.62 -4.86
N PRO A 149 10.68 13.84 -5.01
CA PRO A 149 11.27 15.04 -4.44
C PRO A 149 11.36 14.95 -2.90
N GLU A 150 12.53 15.25 -2.35
CA GLU A 150 12.77 15.16 -0.91
C GLU A 150 11.83 16.05 -0.07
N GLU A 151 11.46 17.23 -0.58
CA GLU A 151 10.48 18.11 0.09
C GLU A 151 9.09 17.47 0.20
N TYR A 152 8.67 16.75 -0.85
CA TYR A 152 7.43 15.99 -0.86
C TYR A 152 7.51 14.81 0.12
N LEU A 153 8.61 14.07 0.12
CA LEU A 153 8.84 12.98 1.09
C LEU A 153 8.68 13.49 2.53
N ARG A 154 9.31 14.62 2.87
CA ARG A 154 9.19 15.24 4.20
C ARG A 154 7.79 15.77 4.52
N GLU A 155 7.04 16.25 3.53
CA GLU A 155 5.66 16.68 3.75
C GLU A 155 4.77 15.49 4.13
N VAL A 156 4.86 14.41 3.37
CA VAL A 156 4.11 13.16 3.62
C VAL A 156 4.49 12.53 4.95
N LEU A 157 5.77 12.44 5.30
CA LEU A 157 6.22 11.88 6.57
C LEU A 157 5.80 12.71 7.79
N ARG A 158 5.73 14.04 7.66
CA ARG A 158 5.18 14.91 8.71
C ARG A 158 3.67 14.74 8.90
N ALA A 159 2.92 14.57 7.81
CA ALA A 159 1.48 14.35 7.87
C ALA A 159 1.11 12.93 8.34
N HIS A 160 1.91 11.94 7.95
CA HIS A 160 1.70 10.51 8.23
C HIS A 160 3.00 9.86 8.73
N PRO A 161 3.38 10.08 10.01
CA PRO A 161 4.62 9.56 10.57
C PRO A 161 4.73 8.03 10.47
N ARG A 162 5.96 7.52 10.31
CA ARG A 162 6.23 6.07 10.23
C ARG A 162 5.96 5.34 11.55
N GLY A 163 6.24 6.00 12.67
CA GLY A 163 5.95 5.46 14.01
C GLY A 163 6.57 4.08 14.22
N ALA A 164 5.76 3.12 14.67
CA ALA A 164 6.21 1.76 14.94
C ALA A 164 6.18 0.81 13.70
N LEU A 165 6.01 1.35 12.49
CA LEU A 165 5.82 0.56 11.25
C LEU A 165 6.85 -0.57 11.10
N ALA A 166 8.14 -0.26 11.27
CA ALA A 166 9.21 -1.24 11.07
C ALA A 166 9.08 -2.45 12.00
N ALA A 167 8.71 -2.23 13.26
CA ALA A 167 8.52 -3.29 14.25
C ALA A 167 7.22 -4.05 14.01
N GLU A 168 6.11 -3.34 13.80
CA GLU A 168 4.78 -3.92 13.67
C GLU A 168 4.64 -4.72 12.37
N PHE A 169 4.92 -4.10 11.22
CA PHE A 169 4.82 -4.78 9.94
C PHE A 169 5.82 -5.93 9.82
N GLY A 170 7.05 -5.73 10.31
CA GLY A 170 8.07 -6.78 10.35
C GLY A 170 7.63 -7.99 11.17
N ALA A 171 6.93 -7.80 12.28
CA ALA A 171 6.37 -8.88 13.09
C ALA A 171 5.20 -9.58 12.36
N CYS A 172 4.27 -8.81 11.78
CA CYS A 172 3.16 -9.36 11.01
C CYS A 172 3.63 -10.25 9.85
N VAL A 173 4.55 -9.76 9.01
CA VAL A 173 5.00 -10.53 7.84
C VAL A 173 5.83 -11.76 8.24
N ARG A 174 6.59 -11.70 9.35
CA ARG A 174 7.27 -12.88 9.89
C ARG A 174 6.30 -13.97 10.31
N ASP A 175 5.27 -13.61 11.06
CA ASP A 175 4.23 -14.56 11.49
C ASP A 175 3.49 -15.16 10.28
N GLN A 176 3.15 -14.33 9.28
CA GLN A 176 2.56 -14.78 8.02
C GLN A 176 3.48 -15.78 7.29
N ALA A 177 4.79 -15.49 7.19
CA ALA A 177 5.76 -16.37 6.54
C ALA A 177 5.95 -17.70 7.28
N GLU A 178 5.91 -17.68 8.62
CA GLU A 178 6.03 -18.88 9.46
C GLU A 178 4.82 -19.81 9.29
N ARG A 179 3.60 -19.26 9.28
CA ARG A 179 2.36 -20.04 9.15
C ARG A 179 2.03 -20.43 7.71
N LYS A 180 2.37 -19.58 6.74
CA LYS A 180 2.01 -19.71 5.32
C LYS A 180 3.25 -19.57 4.43
N PRO A 181 4.19 -20.53 4.47
CA PRO A 181 5.51 -20.41 3.86
C PRO A 181 5.50 -20.37 2.32
N ASP A 182 4.41 -20.78 1.66
CA ASP A 182 4.31 -20.77 0.19
C ASP A 182 3.82 -19.41 -0.37
N THR A 183 3.67 -18.39 0.49
CA THR A 183 3.15 -17.06 0.13
C THR A 183 4.26 -16.02 -0.06
N ALA A 184 3.92 -14.85 -0.61
CA ALA A 184 4.88 -13.77 -0.80
C ALA A 184 5.48 -13.24 0.53
N ALA A 185 4.80 -13.42 1.67
CA ALA A 185 5.37 -13.12 2.98
C ALA A 185 6.71 -13.84 3.23
N ARG A 186 6.82 -15.13 2.85
CA ARG A 186 8.08 -15.88 2.97
C ARG A 186 9.17 -15.28 2.10
N ARG A 187 8.85 -14.96 0.85
CA ARG A 187 9.77 -14.28 -0.08
C ARG A 187 10.29 -12.96 0.49
N LEU A 188 9.44 -12.16 1.14
CA LEU A 188 9.85 -10.91 1.78
C LEU A 188 10.82 -11.14 2.94
N VAL A 189 10.49 -12.08 3.84
CA VAL A 189 11.35 -12.43 4.99
C VAL A 189 12.73 -12.91 4.51
N ASP A 190 12.76 -13.84 3.55
CA ASP A 190 13.99 -14.36 2.96
C ASP A 190 14.77 -13.26 2.23
N GLY A 191 14.06 -12.28 1.66
CA GLY A 191 14.61 -11.07 1.05
C GLY A 191 15.10 -10.01 2.04
N GLY A 192 15.14 -10.30 3.35
CA GLY A 192 15.70 -9.43 4.38
C GLY A 192 14.78 -8.29 4.82
N LEU A 193 13.46 -8.44 4.69
CA LEU A 193 12.45 -7.43 5.01
C LEU A 193 12.71 -6.67 6.32
N VAL A 194 12.93 -7.39 7.42
CA VAL A 194 13.09 -6.78 8.75
C VAL A 194 14.30 -5.84 8.81
N GLY A 195 15.42 -6.23 8.19
CA GLY A 195 16.61 -5.39 8.12
C GLY A 195 16.38 -4.14 7.26
N LYS A 196 15.69 -4.30 6.12
CA LYS A 196 15.37 -3.19 5.21
C LYS A 196 14.41 -2.17 5.83
N LEU A 197 13.41 -2.64 6.57
CA LEU A 197 12.50 -1.77 7.33
C LEU A 197 13.25 -0.94 8.37
N ALA A 198 14.11 -1.58 9.17
CA ALA A 198 14.87 -0.90 10.22
C ALA A 198 15.91 0.09 9.67
N ALA A 199 16.43 -0.18 8.48
CA ALA A 199 17.42 0.67 7.80
C ALA A 199 16.81 1.56 6.70
N ASN A 200 15.48 1.73 6.68
CA ASN A 200 14.82 2.46 5.61
C ASN A 200 15.29 3.93 5.59
N PRO A 201 15.72 4.49 4.44
CA PRO A 201 16.19 5.88 4.36
C PRO A 201 15.16 6.92 4.83
N LEU A 202 13.86 6.60 4.75
CA LEU A 202 12.79 7.49 5.22
C LEU A 202 12.81 7.69 6.74
N GLU A 203 13.43 6.80 7.52
CA GLU A 203 13.64 6.99 8.97
C GLU A 203 14.56 8.19 9.27
N LEU A 204 15.38 8.63 8.31
CA LEU A 204 16.24 9.80 8.44
C LEU A 204 15.53 11.11 8.03
N LEU A 205 14.37 11.01 7.38
CA LEU A 205 13.58 12.14 6.90
C LEU A 205 12.34 12.41 7.77
N ALA A 206 11.96 11.43 8.60
CA ALA A 206 10.79 11.46 9.48
C ALA A 206 11.02 12.29 10.76
#